data_AF-A0A7V9MJV1-F1
#
_entry.id   AF-A0A7V9MJV1-F1
#
_cell.length_a   1.000
_cell.length_b   1.000
_cell.length_c   1.000
_cell.angle_alpha   90.00
_cell.angle_beta   90.00
_cell.angle_gamma   90.00
#
_symmetry.space_group_name_H-M   'P 1'
#
loop_
_entity.id
_entity.type
_entity.pdbx_description
1 polymer ?
#
loop_
_entity_poly.entity_id
_entity_poly.type
_entity_poly.pdbx_seq_one_letter_code
_entity_poly.pdbx_strand_id
1 'polypeptide(L)'
;MDVAPWAGRMLHFIGIGGAGMSGLALVASRLGAAVSGSDSAETAYGGRLRELGIEPVIGHGAANLPDGAEVVISTAIPDSNAELERARARGARVLHRGDLLAELSRLKRCIAVSGTHGKTTTSAMAAHALIACGHDPAYLVGGELRSTGVNAGWGGGEWIVVEADESDRSFLKLTPELAVITNVELDHHATYRSSLELERAFARFAAGAGRTSVWERVELALEGERETFGIEAGDLAARDVELVPLGSRFSVDGTPIELRVPGRHNVLNALAALSACRVAGLEPPQAAAAMRDFSGAARRFEPRGTTRAGAAVYDDYAHHPTEVRATLEAARTLRARRVVACFQPHLYSRTALLAREFGAALALADLVAVLDVYP
;
A
#
# COMPACT_ATOMS: atom_id res chain seq x y z
N MET A 1 -14.64 -14.56 -19.84
CA MET A 1 -15.94 -13.92 -20.13
C MET A 1 -15.70 -12.43 -20.13
N ASP A 2 -15.83 -11.85 -21.32
CA ASP A 2 -15.53 -10.46 -21.66
C ASP A 2 -16.73 -9.57 -21.32
N VAL A 3 -17.09 -9.51 -20.03
CA VAL A 3 -18.16 -8.62 -19.57
C VAL A 3 -17.46 -7.38 -19.05
N ALA A 4 -17.70 -6.23 -19.68
CA ALA A 4 -17.38 -4.92 -19.12
C ALA A 4 -18.46 -4.59 -18.08
N PRO A 5 -18.30 -4.97 -16.79
CA PRO A 5 -19.39 -4.94 -15.83
C PRO A 5 -19.84 -3.50 -15.52
N TRP A 6 -19.02 -2.52 -15.87
CA TRP A 6 -19.28 -1.10 -15.62
C TRP A 6 -19.60 -0.34 -16.91
N ALA A 7 -19.87 -1.05 -18.01
CA ALA A 7 -20.39 -0.44 -19.23
C ALA A 7 -21.64 0.40 -18.92
N GLY A 8 -21.64 1.66 -19.37
CA GLY A 8 -22.72 2.61 -19.13
C GLY A 8 -22.59 3.42 -17.84
N ARG A 9 -21.62 3.12 -16.96
CA ARG A 9 -21.26 4.02 -15.84
C ARG A 9 -20.40 5.16 -16.36
N MET A 10 -20.59 6.35 -15.76
CA MET A 10 -19.76 7.52 -16.00
C MET A 10 -19.20 7.98 -14.66
N LEU A 11 -17.88 7.92 -14.50
CA LEU A 11 -17.19 8.24 -13.25
C LEU A 11 -16.31 9.47 -13.48
N HIS A 12 -16.54 10.51 -12.69
CA HIS A 12 -15.71 11.71 -12.65
C HIS A 12 -14.89 11.76 -11.35
N PHE A 13 -13.58 11.69 -11.47
CA PHE A 13 -12.66 11.68 -10.33
C PHE A 13 -12.15 13.10 -10.04
N ILE A 14 -12.43 13.61 -8.84
CA ILE A 14 -11.86 14.88 -8.37
C ILE A 14 -10.59 14.57 -7.59
N GLY A 15 -9.45 15.10 -8.05
CA GLY A 15 -8.12 14.69 -7.60
C GLY A 15 -7.64 13.39 -8.24
N ILE A 16 -7.89 13.22 -9.55
CA ILE A 16 -7.58 11.99 -10.30
C ILE A 16 -6.07 11.69 -10.35
N GLY A 17 -5.22 12.70 -10.19
CA GLY A 17 -3.76 12.60 -10.24
C GLY A 17 -3.13 12.06 -8.96
N GLY A 18 -3.89 11.75 -7.92
CA GLY A 18 -3.40 11.06 -6.73
C GLY A 18 -3.09 9.58 -6.99
N ALA A 19 -2.14 8.99 -6.25
CA ALA A 19 -1.74 7.59 -6.40
C ALA A 19 -2.93 6.62 -6.32
N GLY A 20 -3.74 6.72 -5.27
CA GLY A 20 -4.92 5.84 -5.11
C GLY A 20 -6.06 6.14 -6.09
N MET A 21 -6.24 7.40 -6.49
CA MET A 21 -7.33 7.82 -7.37
C MET A 21 -7.07 7.42 -8.82
N SER A 22 -5.85 7.64 -9.31
CA SER A 22 -5.43 7.23 -10.65
C SER A 22 -5.57 5.71 -10.83
N GLY A 23 -5.14 4.91 -9.85
CA GLY A 23 -5.31 3.46 -9.89
C GLY A 23 -6.76 3.01 -10.05
N LEU A 24 -7.69 3.63 -9.30
CA LEU A 24 -9.12 3.36 -9.41
C LEU A 24 -9.67 3.78 -10.78
N ALA A 25 -9.26 4.94 -11.30
CA ALA A 25 -9.65 5.44 -12.62
C ALA A 25 -9.21 4.50 -13.74
N LEU A 26 -7.96 4.01 -13.70
CA LEU A 26 -7.41 3.04 -14.65
C LEU A 26 -8.24 1.75 -14.65
N VAL A 27 -8.54 1.22 -13.47
CA VAL A 27 -9.35 -0.01 -13.32
C VAL A 27 -10.78 0.21 -13.79
N ALA A 28 -11.41 1.33 -13.42
CA ALA A 28 -12.76 1.67 -13.84
C ALA A 28 -12.90 1.72 -15.37
N SER A 29 -11.93 2.33 -16.04
CA SER A 29 -11.86 2.38 -17.51
C SER A 29 -11.73 0.99 -18.12
N ARG A 30 -10.86 0.12 -17.55
CA ARG A 30 -10.75 -1.29 -17.99
C ARG A 30 -12.04 -2.09 -17.80
N LEU A 31 -12.85 -1.75 -16.81
CA LEU A 31 -14.17 -2.34 -16.58
C LEU A 31 -15.26 -1.79 -17.50
N GLY A 32 -14.92 -0.85 -18.39
CA GLY A 32 -15.80 -0.26 -19.40
C GLY A 32 -16.56 0.99 -18.95
N ALA A 33 -16.22 1.58 -17.80
CA ALA A 33 -16.79 2.87 -17.41
C ALA A 33 -16.22 4.00 -18.28
N ALA A 34 -17.03 5.02 -18.57
CA ALA A 34 -16.55 6.29 -19.09
C ALA A 34 -15.89 7.06 -17.94
N VAL A 35 -14.59 7.33 -18.04
CA VAL A 35 -13.80 7.96 -16.97
C VAL A 35 -13.36 9.34 -17.38
N SER A 36 -13.53 10.31 -16.48
CA SER A 36 -13.01 11.66 -16.58
C SER A 36 -12.51 12.11 -15.20
N GLY A 37 -11.81 13.24 -15.13
CA GLY A 37 -11.44 13.79 -13.83
C GLY A 37 -10.67 15.08 -13.92
N SER A 38 -10.50 15.70 -12.76
CA SER A 38 -9.75 16.92 -12.56
C SER A 38 -8.65 16.72 -11.52
N ASP A 39 -7.60 17.53 -11.59
CA ASP A 39 -6.61 17.64 -10.52
C ASP A 39 -6.15 19.09 -10.34
N SER A 40 -5.65 19.42 -9.17
CA SER A 40 -5.08 20.74 -8.86
C SER A 40 -3.79 21.05 -9.64
N ALA A 41 -3.02 20.02 -9.98
CA ALA A 41 -1.74 20.15 -10.67
C ALA A 41 -1.42 18.90 -11.51
N GLU A 42 -0.46 19.06 -12.43
CA GLU A 42 0.13 17.92 -13.14
C GLU A 42 0.90 17.02 -12.17
N THR A 43 0.69 15.71 -12.27
CA THR A 43 1.37 14.71 -11.44
C THR A 43 2.03 13.65 -12.31
N ALA A 44 2.96 12.88 -11.73
CA ALA A 44 3.59 11.74 -12.41
C ALA A 44 2.57 10.68 -12.87
N TYR A 45 1.40 10.61 -12.22
CA TYR A 45 0.32 9.68 -12.57
C TYR A 45 -0.51 10.13 -13.78
N GLY A 46 -0.47 11.43 -14.13
CA GLY A 46 -1.22 12.00 -15.24
C GLY A 46 -0.83 11.41 -16.59
N GLY A 47 0.46 11.15 -16.82
CA GLY A 47 0.94 10.55 -18.08
C GLY A 47 0.28 9.20 -18.39
N ARG A 48 0.08 8.35 -17.38
CA ARG A 48 -0.52 7.03 -17.55
C ARG A 48 -2.01 7.07 -17.85
N LEU A 49 -2.72 8.04 -17.27
CA LEU A 49 -4.13 8.28 -17.58
C LEU A 49 -4.30 8.67 -19.06
N ARG A 50 -3.42 9.54 -19.57
CA ARG A 50 -3.41 9.98 -20.97
C ARG A 50 -3.14 8.85 -21.95
N GLU A 51 -2.24 7.93 -21.62
CA GLU A 51 -1.99 6.72 -22.43
C GLU A 51 -3.24 5.85 -22.62
N LEU A 52 -4.21 5.93 -21.69
CA LEU A 52 -5.51 5.27 -21.79
C LEU A 52 -6.62 6.17 -22.34
N GLY A 53 -6.28 7.35 -22.87
CA GLY A 53 -7.24 8.30 -23.42
C GLY A 53 -8.04 9.08 -22.37
N ILE A 54 -7.63 9.04 -21.11
CA ILE A 54 -8.21 9.87 -20.05
C ILE A 54 -7.34 11.11 -19.90
N GLU A 55 -7.82 12.26 -20.36
CA GLU A 55 -7.11 13.54 -20.19
C GLU A 55 -7.61 14.24 -18.91
N PRO A 56 -6.80 14.33 -17.84
CA PRO A 56 -7.17 15.07 -16.65
C PRO A 56 -7.28 16.57 -16.93
N VAL A 57 -8.32 17.21 -16.43
CA VAL A 57 -8.42 18.67 -16.45
C VAL A 57 -7.62 19.26 -15.29
N ILE A 58 -6.70 20.18 -15.58
CA ILE A 58 -5.96 20.89 -14.54
C ILE A 58 -6.76 22.10 -14.04
N GLY A 59 -6.95 22.15 -12.73
CA GLY A 59 -7.82 23.09 -12.04
C GLY A 59 -9.23 22.55 -11.85
N HIS A 60 -9.85 22.94 -10.73
CA HIS A 60 -11.22 22.54 -10.40
C HIS A 60 -12.23 23.58 -10.85
N GLY A 61 -13.30 23.13 -11.52
CA GLY A 61 -14.36 24.02 -12.00
C GLY A 61 -15.65 23.27 -12.25
N ALA A 62 -16.80 23.87 -11.89
CA ALA A 62 -18.11 23.22 -12.01
C ALA A 62 -18.44 22.72 -13.43
N ALA A 63 -17.82 23.30 -14.46
CA ALA A 63 -17.96 22.89 -15.86
C ALA A 63 -17.23 21.58 -16.20
N ASN A 64 -16.28 21.14 -15.37
CA ASN A 64 -15.54 19.91 -15.56
C ASN A 64 -16.42 18.67 -15.34
N LEU A 65 -17.48 18.79 -14.52
CA LEU A 65 -18.38 17.70 -14.17
C LEU A 65 -19.34 17.38 -15.33
N PRO A 66 -19.21 16.21 -15.99
CA PRO A 66 -20.12 15.81 -17.04
C PRO A 66 -21.54 15.57 -16.50
N ASP A 67 -22.54 15.79 -17.36
CA ASP A 67 -23.93 15.50 -17.00
C ASP A 67 -24.15 13.98 -16.82
N GLY A 68 -24.78 13.60 -15.71
CA GLY A 68 -25.06 12.20 -15.39
C GLY A 68 -23.90 11.40 -14.77
N ALA A 69 -22.74 12.02 -14.52
CA ALA A 69 -21.60 11.37 -13.89
C ALA A 69 -21.83 11.09 -12.39
N GLU A 70 -21.41 9.91 -11.94
CA GLU A 70 -21.07 9.63 -10.55
C GLU A 70 -19.74 10.33 -10.22
N VAL A 71 -19.59 10.85 -9.01
CA VAL A 71 -18.39 11.60 -8.58
C VAL A 71 -17.60 10.78 -7.58
N VAL A 72 -16.28 10.66 -7.79
CA VAL A 72 -15.36 9.96 -6.90
C VAL A 72 -14.40 10.97 -6.30
N ILE A 73 -14.28 10.99 -4.97
CA ILE A 73 -13.42 11.92 -4.22
C ILE A 73 -12.47 11.19 -3.27
N SER A 74 -11.36 11.82 -2.93
CA SER A 74 -10.51 11.42 -1.80
C SER A 74 -10.71 12.34 -0.59
N THR A 75 -10.11 11.99 0.55
CA THR A 75 -10.12 12.85 1.75
C THR A 75 -9.45 14.20 1.54
N ALA A 76 -8.64 14.35 0.49
CA ALA A 76 -7.96 15.61 0.17
C ALA A 76 -8.87 16.64 -0.51
N ILE A 77 -10.07 16.24 -0.97
CA ILE A 77 -10.99 17.14 -1.67
C ILE A 77 -11.86 17.89 -0.65
N PRO A 78 -11.78 19.23 -0.57
CA PRO A 78 -12.60 20.01 0.37
C PRO A 78 -14.07 20.04 -0.05
N ASP A 79 -14.96 20.21 0.91
CA ASP A 79 -16.40 20.31 0.66
C ASP A 79 -16.78 21.49 -0.23
N SER A 80 -15.96 22.55 -0.26
CA SER A 80 -16.12 23.75 -1.08
C SER A 80 -15.59 23.59 -2.52
N ASN A 81 -15.23 22.37 -2.94
CA ASN A 81 -14.79 22.13 -4.30
C ASN A 81 -15.96 22.34 -5.27
N ALA A 82 -15.77 23.18 -6.30
CA ALA A 82 -16.83 23.58 -7.22
C ALA A 82 -17.48 22.42 -7.99
N GLU A 83 -16.72 21.37 -8.31
CA GLU A 83 -17.25 20.17 -8.96
C GLU A 83 -18.11 19.35 -7.99
N LEU A 84 -17.65 19.20 -6.75
CA LEU A 84 -18.38 18.49 -5.70
C LEU A 84 -19.69 19.21 -5.32
N GLU A 85 -19.66 20.53 -5.18
CA GLU A 85 -20.86 21.34 -4.96
C GLU A 85 -21.86 21.18 -6.11
N ARG A 86 -21.39 21.22 -7.36
CA ARG A 86 -22.23 21.01 -8.54
C ARG A 86 -22.83 19.61 -8.58
N ALA A 87 -22.04 18.59 -8.22
CA ALA A 87 -22.49 17.21 -8.14
C ALA A 87 -23.63 17.05 -7.13
N ARG A 88 -23.45 17.61 -5.92
CA ARG A 88 -24.47 17.62 -4.86
C ARG A 88 -25.73 18.35 -5.30
N ALA A 89 -25.60 19.52 -5.94
CA ALA A 89 -26.74 20.30 -6.43
C ALA A 89 -27.55 19.56 -7.53
N ARG A 90 -26.90 18.67 -8.28
CA ARG A 90 -27.54 17.81 -9.30
C ARG A 90 -28.04 16.47 -8.75
N GLY A 91 -27.84 16.19 -7.46
CA GLY A 91 -28.17 14.89 -6.86
C GLY A 91 -27.32 13.73 -7.39
N ALA A 92 -26.12 14.02 -7.89
CA ALA A 92 -25.19 12.98 -8.36
C ALA A 92 -24.75 12.09 -7.19
N ARG A 93 -24.53 10.80 -7.48
CA ARG A 93 -23.96 9.86 -6.51
C ARG A 93 -22.50 10.23 -6.25
N VAL A 94 -22.18 10.56 -5.00
CA VAL A 94 -20.81 10.84 -4.57
C VAL A 94 -20.26 9.62 -3.82
N LEU A 95 -19.11 9.12 -4.29
CA LEU A 95 -18.37 8.00 -3.73
C LEU A 95 -17.06 8.52 -3.15
N HIS A 96 -16.72 8.09 -1.95
CA HIS A 96 -15.35 8.24 -1.48
C HIS A 96 -14.47 7.17 -2.12
N ARG A 97 -13.16 7.42 -2.22
CA ARG A 97 -12.15 6.47 -2.75
C ARG A 97 -12.34 5.05 -2.20
N GLY A 98 -12.56 4.94 -0.89
CA GLY A 98 -12.81 3.68 -0.20
C GLY A 98 -14.13 2.99 -0.56
N ASP A 99 -15.16 3.73 -0.97
CA ASP A 99 -16.43 3.15 -1.45
C ASP A 99 -16.23 2.47 -2.80
N LEU A 100 -15.52 3.13 -3.72
CA LEU A 100 -15.23 2.55 -5.03
C LEU A 100 -14.28 1.36 -4.93
N LEU A 101 -13.28 1.42 -4.05
CA LEU A 101 -12.41 0.28 -3.74
C LEU A 101 -13.23 -0.92 -3.22
N ALA A 102 -14.21 -0.69 -2.35
CA ALA A 102 -15.09 -1.73 -1.83
C ALA A 102 -16.03 -2.31 -2.91
N GLU A 103 -16.48 -1.50 -3.89
CA GLU A 103 -17.20 -2.02 -5.06
C GLU A 103 -16.30 -2.95 -5.89
N LEU A 104 -15.07 -2.52 -6.19
CA LEU A 104 -14.11 -3.30 -6.96
C LEU A 104 -13.71 -4.61 -6.27
N SER A 105 -13.49 -4.56 -4.96
CA SER A 105 -13.07 -5.73 -4.17
C SER A 105 -14.12 -6.84 -4.15
N ARG A 106 -15.39 -6.54 -4.45
CA ARG A 106 -16.47 -7.53 -4.51
C ARG A 106 -16.60 -8.22 -5.87
N LEU A 107 -15.92 -7.72 -6.90
CA LEU A 107 -15.98 -8.31 -8.25
C LEU A 107 -15.07 -9.54 -8.39
N LYS A 108 -14.15 -9.76 -7.45
CA LYS A 108 -13.15 -10.83 -7.43
C LYS A 108 -12.93 -11.33 -6.00
N ARG A 109 -12.28 -12.48 -5.84
CA ARG A 109 -11.88 -13.00 -4.52
C ARG A 109 -10.81 -12.08 -3.94
N CYS A 110 -11.09 -11.48 -2.79
CA CYS A 110 -10.30 -10.36 -2.30
C CYS A 110 -9.29 -10.76 -1.22
N ILE A 111 -8.04 -10.38 -1.44
CA ILE A 111 -6.97 -10.35 -0.45
C ILE A 111 -6.73 -8.89 -0.08
N ALA A 112 -7.00 -8.51 1.16
CA ALA A 112 -6.84 -7.15 1.65
C ALA A 112 -5.69 -7.08 2.64
N VAL A 113 -4.69 -6.24 2.37
CA VAL A 113 -3.51 -6.05 3.21
C VAL A 113 -3.61 -4.72 3.96
N SER A 114 -3.65 -4.78 5.29
CA SER A 114 -3.73 -3.63 6.18
C SER A 114 -2.69 -3.71 7.31
N GLY A 115 -2.62 -2.67 8.12
CA GLY A 115 -1.68 -2.50 9.24
C GLY A 115 -0.99 -1.15 9.19
N THR A 116 -0.42 -0.67 10.28
CA THR A 116 0.14 0.70 10.34
C THR A 116 1.28 0.88 9.32
N HIS A 117 2.17 -0.10 9.21
CA HIS A 117 3.34 -0.09 8.32
C HIS A 117 3.39 -1.33 7.41
N GLY A 118 4.08 -1.22 6.27
CA GLY A 118 4.39 -2.37 5.40
C GLY A 118 3.27 -2.79 4.43
N LYS A 119 2.08 -2.16 4.48
CA LYS A 119 0.94 -2.47 3.60
C LYS A 119 1.31 -2.52 2.12
N THR A 120 1.95 -1.45 1.63
CA THR A 120 2.34 -1.31 0.22
C THR A 120 3.34 -2.37 -0.20
N THR A 121 4.37 -2.63 0.61
CA THR A 121 5.39 -3.63 0.28
C THR A 121 4.81 -5.03 0.27
N THR A 122 3.99 -5.38 1.27
CA THR A 122 3.35 -6.69 1.38
C THR A 122 2.35 -6.93 0.25
N SER A 123 1.47 -5.97 -0.04
CA SER A 123 0.49 -6.09 -1.13
C SER A 123 1.16 -6.13 -2.51
N ALA A 124 2.21 -5.32 -2.73
CA ALA A 124 2.98 -5.36 -3.98
C ALA A 124 3.74 -6.68 -4.14
N MET A 125 4.32 -7.24 -3.06
CA MET A 125 5.01 -8.52 -3.10
C MET A 125 4.05 -9.68 -3.37
N ALA A 126 2.86 -9.68 -2.75
CA ALA A 126 1.82 -10.68 -3.01
C ALA A 126 1.33 -10.60 -4.46
N ALA A 127 1.00 -9.41 -4.97
CA ALA A 127 0.60 -9.21 -6.35
C ALA A 127 1.70 -9.63 -7.34
N HIS A 128 2.96 -9.27 -7.06
CA HIS A 128 4.12 -9.68 -7.88
C HIS A 128 4.25 -11.21 -7.95
N ALA A 129 4.18 -11.89 -6.80
CA ALA A 129 4.28 -13.35 -6.74
C ALA A 129 3.16 -14.03 -7.54
N LEU A 130 1.92 -13.58 -7.36
CA LEU A 130 0.77 -14.11 -8.11
C LEU A 130 0.89 -13.89 -9.63
N ILE A 131 1.35 -12.71 -10.06
CA ILE A 131 1.60 -12.40 -11.47
C ILE A 131 2.69 -13.33 -12.03
N ALA A 132 3.83 -13.45 -11.34
CA ALA A 132 4.96 -14.26 -11.76
C ALA A 132 4.62 -15.77 -11.84
N CYS A 133 3.69 -16.24 -11.01
CA CYS A 133 3.18 -17.61 -11.05
C CYS A 133 1.99 -17.80 -12.01
N GLY A 134 1.61 -16.78 -12.79
CA GLY A 134 0.59 -16.90 -13.84
C GLY A 134 -0.86 -16.85 -13.37
N HIS A 135 -1.12 -16.42 -12.12
CA HIS A 135 -2.49 -16.26 -11.61
C HIS A 135 -3.22 -15.02 -12.15
N ASP A 136 -2.49 -14.08 -12.78
CA ASP A 136 -3.00 -12.85 -13.40
C ASP A 136 -4.05 -12.11 -12.54
N PRO A 137 -3.72 -11.71 -11.29
CA PRO A 137 -4.67 -11.07 -10.39
C PRO A 137 -4.98 -9.62 -10.83
N ALA A 138 -6.13 -9.11 -10.40
CA ALA A 138 -6.29 -7.67 -10.24
C ALA A 138 -5.49 -7.20 -9.01
N TYR A 139 -5.08 -5.93 -9.01
CA TYR A 139 -4.43 -5.34 -7.84
C TYR A 139 -4.67 -3.83 -7.79
N LEU A 140 -4.80 -3.29 -6.58
CA LEU A 140 -4.79 -1.85 -6.29
C LEU A 140 -3.93 -1.61 -5.05
N VAL A 141 -2.71 -1.13 -5.26
CA VAL A 141 -1.74 -0.94 -4.18
C VAL A 141 -1.28 0.53 -4.10
N GLY A 142 -0.74 0.94 -2.95
CA GLY A 142 -0.35 2.33 -2.72
C GLY A 142 0.89 2.81 -3.49
N GLY A 143 1.66 1.90 -4.09
CA GLY A 143 2.91 2.20 -4.78
C GLY A 143 3.06 1.44 -6.10
N GLU A 144 3.84 2.00 -7.02
CA GLU A 144 4.09 1.38 -8.31
C GLU A 144 4.80 0.02 -8.16
N LEU A 145 4.25 -1.02 -8.81
CA LEU A 145 4.94 -2.29 -8.96
C LEU A 145 5.98 -2.15 -10.08
N ARG A 146 7.26 -2.29 -9.75
CA ARG A 146 8.35 -2.24 -10.75
C ARG A 146 8.17 -3.22 -11.90
N SER A 147 7.56 -4.38 -11.65
CA SER A 147 7.32 -5.41 -12.67
C SER A 147 6.27 -5.02 -13.70
N THR A 148 5.37 -4.08 -13.39
CA THR A 148 4.27 -3.67 -14.27
C THR A 148 4.31 -2.19 -14.64
N GLY A 149 5.12 -1.39 -13.93
CA GLY A 149 5.21 0.06 -14.09
C GLY A 149 3.96 0.83 -13.62
N VAL A 150 3.05 0.16 -12.89
CA VAL A 150 1.79 0.76 -12.42
C VAL A 150 1.44 0.27 -11.01
N ASN A 151 0.61 1.05 -10.31
CA ASN A 151 0.13 0.72 -8.96
C ASN A 151 -1.25 0.04 -8.96
N ALA A 152 -1.89 -0.09 -10.12
CA ALA A 152 -3.14 -0.82 -10.26
C ALA A 152 -3.22 -1.57 -11.59
N GLY A 153 -3.89 -2.72 -11.58
CA GLY A 153 -4.13 -3.56 -12.74
C GLY A 153 -5.40 -4.37 -12.58
N TRP A 154 -6.01 -4.74 -13.71
CA TRP A 154 -7.18 -5.61 -13.74
C TRP A 154 -6.88 -6.85 -14.56
N GLY A 155 -6.29 -7.86 -13.91
CA GLY A 155 -5.99 -9.16 -14.52
C GLY A 155 -7.24 -10.03 -14.70
N GLY A 156 -7.13 -11.00 -15.60
CA GLY A 156 -8.19 -11.95 -15.95
C GLY A 156 -8.44 -13.04 -14.91
N GLY A 157 -7.52 -13.23 -13.96
CA GLY A 157 -7.62 -14.22 -12.88
C GLY A 157 -8.70 -13.89 -11.83
N GLU A 158 -8.92 -14.81 -10.91
CA GLU A 158 -10.04 -14.72 -9.95
C GLU A 158 -9.76 -13.81 -8.74
N TRP A 159 -8.49 -13.49 -8.50
CA TRP A 159 -8.03 -12.78 -7.31
C TRP A 159 -7.91 -11.28 -7.53
N ILE A 160 -8.16 -10.52 -6.47
CA ILE A 160 -7.79 -9.12 -6.34
C ILE A 160 -6.97 -8.90 -5.08
N VAL A 161 -5.81 -8.26 -5.20
CA VAL A 161 -4.96 -7.85 -4.06
C VAL A 161 -5.11 -6.35 -3.84
N VAL A 162 -5.61 -5.94 -2.68
CA VAL A 162 -5.82 -4.53 -2.36
C VAL A 162 -5.00 -4.11 -1.13
N GLU A 163 -4.43 -2.91 -1.20
CA GLU A 163 -3.99 -2.20 -0.02
C GLU A 163 -5.21 -1.59 0.69
N ALA A 164 -5.41 -1.96 1.96
CA ALA A 164 -6.55 -1.57 2.77
C ALA A 164 -6.14 -0.54 3.82
N ASP A 165 -6.64 0.69 3.64
CA ASP A 165 -6.22 1.86 4.40
C ASP A 165 -7.03 2.02 5.70
N GLU A 166 -6.31 1.95 6.82
CA GLU A 166 -6.87 2.16 8.15
C GLU A 166 -6.98 3.64 8.50
N SER A 167 -6.21 4.53 7.87
CA SER A 167 -6.06 5.93 8.29
C SER A 167 -7.35 6.75 8.24
N ASP A 168 -8.28 6.38 7.35
CA ASP A 168 -9.61 6.99 7.18
C ASP A 168 -10.76 6.00 7.48
N ARG A 169 -10.44 4.84 8.08
CA ARG A 169 -11.34 3.71 8.35
C ARG A 169 -11.99 3.10 7.10
N SER A 170 -11.50 3.42 5.89
CA SER A 170 -12.07 2.88 4.65
C SER A 170 -11.93 1.37 4.51
N PHE A 171 -10.89 0.76 5.11
CA PHE A 171 -10.74 -0.69 5.18
C PHE A 171 -11.96 -1.42 5.80
N LEU A 172 -12.75 -0.79 6.66
CA LEU A 172 -13.97 -1.38 7.26
C LEU A 172 -15.10 -1.60 6.24
N LYS A 173 -14.98 -1.04 5.04
CA LYS A 173 -15.95 -1.22 3.95
C LYS A 173 -15.69 -2.50 3.15
N LEU A 174 -14.53 -3.10 3.33
CA LEU A 174 -14.09 -4.31 2.64
C LEU A 174 -14.59 -5.57 3.36
N THR A 175 -14.85 -6.61 2.59
CA THR A 175 -15.23 -7.95 3.07
C THR A 175 -14.33 -8.98 2.40
N PRO A 176 -13.04 -9.05 2.79
CA PRO A 176 -12.07 -9.84 2.06
C PRO A 176 -12.20 -11.34 2.38
N GLU A 177 -11.75 -12.19 1.45
CA GLU A 177 -11.59 -13.62 1.75
C GLU A 177 -10.38 -13.83 2.69
N LEU A 178 -9.32 -13.05 2.50
CA LEU A 178 -8.18 -12.95 3.42
C LEU A 178 -7.93 -11.51 3.83
N ALA A 179 -8.00 -11.24 5.14
CA ALA A 179 -7.44 -10.03 5.74
C ALA A 179 -6.01 -10.31 6.23
N VAL A 180 -5.04 -9.53 5.75
CA VAL A 180 -3.66 -9.57 6.23
C VAL A 180 -3.42 -8.35 7.12
N ILE A 181 -2.92 -8.54 8.35
CA ILE A 181 -2.62 -7.48 9.32
C ILE A 181 -1.12 -7.50 9.63
N THR A 182 -0.38 -6.55 9.08
CA THR A 182 1.09 -6.47 9.20
C THR A 182 1.57 -6.06 10.59
N ASN A 183 0.87 -5.13 11.22
CA ASN A 183 1.13 -4.61 12.57
C ASN A 183 0.00 -3.65 12.97
N VAL A 184 -0.11 -3.36 14.27
CA VAL A 184 -1.06 -2.37 14.81
C VAL A 184 -0.30 -1.48 15.79
N GLU A 185 0.09 -0.31 15.32
CA GLU A 185 0.74 0.76 16.09
C GLU A 185 -0.10 2.03 15.99
N LEU A 186 -0.23 2.77 17.08
CA LEU A 186 -0.99 4.01 17.11
C LEU A 186 -0.30 5.08 16.26
N ASP A 187 -0.87 5.36 15.09
CA ASP A 187 -0.59 6.52 14.23
C ASP A 187 -1.95 7.15 13.82
N HIS A 188 -1.94 8.11 12.89
CA HIS A 188 -3.14 8.72 12.33
C HIS A 188 -4.07 9.30 13.41
N HIS A 189 -3.49 10.06 14.35
CA HIS A 189 -4.17 10.64 15.51
C HIS A 189 -5.37 11.54 15.19
N ALA A 190 -5.50 12.00 13.95
CA ALA A 190 -6.69 12.69 13.48
C ALA A 190 -7.94 11.77 13.46
N THR A 191 -7.74 10.46 13.30
CA THR A 191 -8.79 9.45 13.14
C THR A 191 -8.93 8.55 14.38
N TYR A 192 -7.82 8.25 15.06
CA TYR A 192 -7.80 7.36 16.21
C TYR A 192 -7.32 8.09 17.47
N ARG A 193 -8.13 8.07 18.52
CA ARG A 193 -7.81 8.75 19.79
C ARG A 193 -6.94 7.90 20.71
N SER A 194 -6.89 6.59 20.50
CA SER A 194 -6.13 5.64 21.32
C SER A 194 -5.83 4.35 20.57
N SER A 195 -4.86 3.58 21.06
CA SER A 195 -4.54 2.24 20.54
C SER A 195 -5.76 1.33 20.60
N LEU A 196 -6.53 1.37 21.68
CA LEU A 196 -7.77 0.61 21.82
C LEU A 196 -8.80 0.92 20.72
N GLU A 197 -8.92 2.18 20.28
CA GLU A 197 -9.82 2.54 19.18
C GLU A 197 -9.34 1.96 17.84
N LEU A 198 -8.02 1.96 17.62
CA LEU A 198 -7.39 1.36 16.45
C LEU A 198 -7.52 -0.17 16.45
N GLU A 199 -7.20 -0.83 17.56
CA GLU A 199 -7.34 -2.28 17.76
C GLU A 199 -8.77 -2.75 17.52
N ARG A 200 -9.77 -2.01 18.01
CA ARG A 200 -11.19 -2.30 17.73
C ARG A 200 -11.56 -2.12 16.27
N ALA A 201 -10.91 -1.21 15.54
CA ALA A 201 -11.11 -1.08 14.11
C ALA A 201 -10.51 -2.30 13.37
N PHE A 202 -9.29 -2.71 13.69
CA PHE A 202 -8.69 -3.92 13.11
C PHE A 202 -9.46 -5.20 13.45
N ALA A 203 -9.95 -5.36 14.68
CA ALA A 203 -10.78 -6.49 15.07
C ALA A 203 -12.08 -6.56 14.23
N ARG A 204 -12.72 -5.41 13.95
CA ARG A 204 -13.89 -5.34 13.06
C ARG A 204 -13.55 -5.65 11.61
N PHE A 205 -12.40 -5.18 11.12
CA PHE A 205 -11.92 -5.51 9.78
C PHE A 205 -11.69 -7.02 9.64
N ALA A 206 -11.02 -7.64 10.62
CA ALA A 206 -10.79 -9.08 10.65
C ALA A 206 -12.09 -9.90 10.75
N ALA A 207 -13.06 -9.46 11.57
CA ALA A 207 -14.35 -10.13 11.70
C ALA A 207 -15.19 -10.10 10.40
N GLY A 208 -14.93 -9.14 9.51
CA GLY A 208 -15.55 -9.07 8.18
C GLY A 208 -14.87 -9.96 7.13
N ALA A 209 -13.78 -10.65 7.49
CA ALA A 209 -13.00 -11.49 6.58
C ALA A 209 -13.35 -12.98 6.72
N GLY A 210 -13.13 -13.75 5.64
CA GLY A 210 -13.25 -15.20 5.68
C GLY A 210 -12.16 -15.86 6.55
N ARG A 211 -10.93 -15.38 6.42
CA ARG A 211 -9.77 -15.74 7.25
C ARG A 211 -8.91 -14.51 7.53
N THR A 212 -8.18 -14.55 8.65
CA THR A 212 -7.18 -13.54 8.99
C THR A 212 -5.77 -14.12 9.03
N SER A 213 -4.80 -13.42 8.43
CA SER A 213 -3.37 -13.63 8.60
C SER A 213 -2.78 -12.44 9.35
N VAL A 214 -2.15 -12.67 10.50
CA VAL A 214 -1.77 -11.59 11.41
C VAL A 214 -0.37 -11.82 11.97
N TRP A 215 0.39 -10.73 12.13
CA TRP A 215 1.70 -10.83 12.77
C TRP A 215 1.56 -11.34 14.20
N GLU A 216 2.37 -12.32 14.61
CA GLU A 216 2.24 -13.01 15.92
C GLU A 216 2.28 -12.07 17.13
N ARG A 217 2.92 -10.90 16.99
CA ARG A 217 3.00 -9.87 18.05
C ARG A 217 1.78 -8.96 18.14
N VAL A 218 0.81 -9.09 17.24
CA VAL A 218 -0.41 -8.28 17.25
C VAL A 218 -1.43 -8.95 18.16
N GLU A 219 -1.65 -8.34 19.31
CA GLU A 219 -2.61 -8.81 20.31
C GLU A 219 -4.02 -8.28 20.00
N LEU A 220 -4.72 -8.95 19.08
CA LEU A 220 -6.12 -8.67 18.76
C LEU A 220 -7.02 -9.82 19.20
N ALA A 221 -8.19 -9.47 19.73
CA ALA A 221 -9.29 -10.40 19.89
C ALA A 221 -9.91 -10.69 18.52
N LEU A 222 -9.45 -11.76 17.88
CA LEU A 222 -9.90 -12.20 16.57
C LEU A 222 -10.87 -13.37 16.70
N GLU A 223 -11.94 -13.34 15.90
CA GLU A 223 -12.90 -14.43 15.75
C GLU A 223 -12.66 -15.13 14.40
N GLY A 224 -12.96 -16.43 14.32
CA GLY A 224 -12.87 -17.19 13.06
C GLY A 224 -11.51 -17.83 12.75
N GLU A 225 -11.32 -18.23 11.49
CA GLU A 225 -10.09 -18.88 11.01
C GLU A 225 -8.93 -17.88 11.00
N ARG A 226 -7.82 -18.24 11.64
CA ARG A 226 -6.62 -17.39 11.71
C ARG A 226 -5.33 -18.17 11.51
N GLU A 227 -4.37 -17.52 10.88
CA GLU A 227 -2.96 -17.94 10.78
C GLU A 227 -2.10 -16.78 11.30
N THR A 228 -1.10 -17.09 12.12
CA THR A 228 -0.11 -16.13 12.57
C THR A 228 1.16 -16.24 11.75
N PHE A 229 1.82 -15.13 11.45
CA PHE A 229 3.16 -15.14 10.83
C PHE A 229 4.18 -14.44 11.72
N GLY A 230 5.45 -14.84 11.64
CA GLY A 230 6.49 -14.25 12.46
C GLY A 230 7.90 -14.77 12.17
N ILE A 231 8.90 -14.14 12.79
CA ILE A 231 10.28 -14.61 12.76
C ILE A 231 10.49 -15.47 14.00
N GLU A 232 10.90 -16.72 13.81
CA GLU A 232 11.07 -17.74 14.85
C GLU A 232 9.80 -18.14 15.63
N ALA A 233 8.65 -17.53 15.33
CA ALA A 233 7.36 -17.77 15.97
C ALA A 233 6.22 -17.60 14.95
N GLY A 234 5.02 -18.05 15.34
CA GLY A 234 3.83 -18.08 14.50
C GLY A 234 3.64 -19.38 13.73
N ASP A 235 2.46 -19.54 13.13
CA ASP A 235 2.09 -20.70 12.30
C ASP A 235 2.88 -20.72 10.99
N LEU A 236 3.07 -19.55 10.38
CA LEU A 236 3.93 -19.31 9.22
C LEU A 236 5.20 -18.58 9.66
N ALA A 237 6.22 -19.35 10.03
CA ALA A 237 7.43 -18.83 10.65
C ALA A 237 8.64 -18.81 9.70
N ALA A 238 9.34 -17.68 9.64
CA ALA A 238 10.69 -17.64 9.08
C ALA A 238 11.70 -18.23 10.08
N ARG A 239 12.53 -19.16 9.62
CA ARG A 239 13.64 -19.77 10.35
C ARG A 239 14.98 -19.41 9.72
N ASP A 240 16.04 -19.45 10.52
CA ASP A 240 17.42 -19.27 10.07
C ASP A 240 17.62 -17.93 9.33
N VAL A 241 17.03 -16.86 9.86
CA VAL A 241 17.05 -15.54 9.21
C VAL A 241 18.46 -14.96 9.20
N GLU A 242 19.06 -14.91 8.01
CA GLU A 242 20.32 -14.24 7.71
C GLU A 242 20.06 -12.93 6.95
N LEU A 243 20.52 -11.80 7.51
CA LEU A 243 20.52 -10.53 6.80
C LEU A 243 21.78 -10.41 5.95
N VAL A 244 21.61 -10.22 4.65
CA VAL A 244 22.71 -10.04 3.69
C VAL A 244 22.66 -8.61 3.11
N PRO A 245 23.75 -8.12 2.49
CA PRO A 245 23.70 -6.83 1.81
C PRO A 245 22.57 -6.81 0.78
N LEU A 246 21.69 -5.80 0.86
CA LEU A 246 20.52 -5.62 -0.03
C LEU A 246 19.48 -6.76 0.00
N GLY A 247 19.45 -7.59 1.04
CA GLY A 247 18.51 -8.70 1.08
C GLY A 247 18.45 -9.48 2.38
N SER A 248 17.82 -10.64 2.31
CA SER A 248 17.74 -11.60 3.41
C SER A 248 17.57 -13.02 2.88
N ARG A 249 18.04 -14.00 3.65
CA ARG A 249 17.83 -15.43 3.43
C ARG A 249 17.19 -16.04 4.66
N PHE A 250 16.24 -16.93 4.46
CA PHE A 250 15.55 -17.64 5.54
C PHE A 250 14.84 -18.88 4.97
N SER A 251 14.25 -19.70 5.82
CA SER A 251 13.40 -20.82 5.40
C SER A 251 12.00 -20.74 5.99
N VAL A 252 11.02 -21.27 5.26
CA VAL A 252 9.61 -21.41 5.68
C VAL A 252 9.17 -22.82 5.32
N ASP A 253 8.74 -23.61 6.31
CA ASP A 253 8.36 -25.02 6.12
C ASP A 253 9.42 -25.83 5.35
N GLY A 254 10.71 -25.57 5.61
CA GLY A 254 11.84 -26.20 4.92
C GLY A 254 12.12 -25.67 3.50
N THR A 255 11.30 -24.75 2.98
CA THR A 255 11.53 -24.08 1.70
C THR A 255 12.46 -22.89 1.88
N PRO A 256 13.61 -22.83 1.19
CA PRO A 256 14.51 -21.69 1.25
C PRO A 256 13.94 -20.49 0.48
N ILE A 257 14.04 -19.30 1.08
CA ILE A 257 13.58 -18.03 0.52
C ILE A 257 14.75 -17.04 0.54
N GLU A 258 14.96 -16.36 -0.59
CA GLU A 258 15.92 -15.28 -0.74
C GLU A 258 15.16 -14.03 -1.21
N LEU A 259 15.30 -12.93 -0.48
CA LEU A 259 14.74 -11.63 -0.85
C LEU A 259 15.85 -10.69 -1.29
N ARG A 260 15.56 -9.86 -2.31
CA ARG A 260 16.43 -8.76 -2.79
C ARG A 260 15.99 -7.39 -2.27
N VAL A 261 15.26 -7.40 -1.16
CA VAL A 261 14.86 -6.20 -0.41
C VAL A 261 15.44 -6.32 1.00
N PRO A 262 16.16 -5.32 1.52
CA PRO A 262 16.89 -5.46 2.76
C PRO A 262 15.99 -5.29 3.99
N GLY A 263 16.45 -5.84 5.12
CA GLY A 263 15.89 -5.59 6.44
C GLY A 263 14.92 -6.66 6.94
N ARG A 264 14.91 -6.85 8.27
CA ARG A 264 14.05 -7.84 8.94
C ARG A 264 12.56 -7.59 8.72
N HIS A 265 12.16 -6.34 8.61
CA HIS A 265 10.76 -5.98 8.32
C HIS A 265 10.30 -6.54 6.97
N ASN A 266 11.18 -6.67 5.98
CA ASN A 266 10.83 -7.27 4.69
C ASN A 266 10.71 -8.80 4.74
N VAL A 267 11.36 -9.46 5.70
CA VAL A 267 11.08 -10.88 5.99
C VAL A 267 9.64 -11.02 6.50
N LEU A 268 9.20 -10.17 7.42
CA LEU A 268 7.80 -10.16 7.90
C LEU A 268 6.80 -9.86 6.78
N ASN A 269 7.09 -8.85 5.95
CA ASN A 269 6.27 -8.54 4.77
C ASN A 269 6.19 -9.73 3.80
N ALA A 270 7.28 -10.47 3.62
CA ALA A 270 7.30 -11.66 2.77
C ALA A 270 6.47 -12.81 3.36
N LEU A 271 6.52 -13.05 4.67
CA LEU A 271 5.64 -14.03 5.30
C LEU A 271 4.17 -13.66 5.15
N ALA A 272 3.82 -12.38 5.37
CA ALA A 272 2.47 -11.89 5.15
C ALA A 272 2.02 -12.06 3.69
N ALA A 273 2.90 -11.81 2.72
CA ALA A 273 2.65 -12.04 1.30
C ALA A 273 2.57 -13.53 0.94
N LEU A 274 3.30 -14.41 1.62
CA LEU A 274 3.22 -15.87 1.43
C LEU A 274 1.87 -16.39 1.88
N SER A 275 1.32 -15.88 2.99
CA SER A 275 -0.04 -16.23 3.42
C SER A 275 -1.06 -15.88 2.32
N ALA A 276 -0.95 -14.69 1.72
CA ALA A 276 -1.76 -14.32 0.56
C ALA A 276 -1.59 -15.28 -0.64
N CYS A 277 -0.36 -15.70 -0.94
CA CYS A 277 -0.09 -16.67 -2.00
C CYS A 277 -0.71 -18.05 -1.71
N ARG A 278 -0.61 -18.55 -0.47
CA ARG A 278 -1.20 -19.83 -0.04
C ARG A 278 -2.72 -19.84 -0.20
N VAL A 279 -3.38 -18.75 0.20
CA VAL A 279 -4.83 -18.59 0.02
C VAL A 279 -5.24 -18.65 -1.45
N ALA A 280 -4.38 -18.13 -2.34
CA ALA A 280 -4.57 -18.20 -3.78
C ALA A 280 -4.22 -19.55 -4.42
N GLY A 281 -3.77 -20.53 -3.62
CA GLY A 281 -3.42 -21.87 -4.07
C GLY A 281 -1.97 -22.04 -4.55
N LEU A 282 -1.08 -21.08 -4.25
CA LEU A 282 0.35 -21.24 -4.53
C LEU A 282 1.04 -22.02 -3.41
N GLU A 283 1.86 -22.98 -3.83
CA GLU A 283 2.76 -23.69 -2.92
C GLU A 283 3.98 -22.84 -2.56
N PRO A 284 4.54 -22.95 -1.34
CA PRO A 284 5.67 -22.14 -0.90
C PRO A 284 6.86 -22.09 -1.88
N PRO A 285 7.28 -23.19 -2.54
CA PRO A 285 8.37 -23.14 -3.52
C PRO A 285 8.08 -22.24 -4.73
N GLN A 286 6.83 -22.17 -5.19
CA GLN A 286 6.43 -21.33 -6.33
C GLN A 286 6.51 -19.85 -5.94
N ALA A 287 5.92 -19.51 -4.78
CA ALA A 287 5.95 -18.15 -4.26
C ALA A 287 7.37 -17.70 -3.89
N ALA A 288 8.19 -18.58 -3.31
CA ALA A 288 9.58 -18.30 -2.97
C ALA A 288 10.42 -17.91 -4.20
N ALA A 289 10.27 -18.64 -5.30
CA ALA A 289 10.97 -18.32 -6.55
C ALA A 289 10.56 -16.93 -7.07
N ALA A 290 9.26 -16.62 -7.07
CA ALA A 290 8.75 -15.34 -7.53
C ALA A 290 9.18 -14.17 -6.62
N MET A 291 9.16 -14.35 -5.30
CA MET A 291 9.58 -13.30 -4.34
C MET A 291 11.05 -12.92 -4.46
N ARG A 292 11.90 -13.81 -4.99
CA ARG A 292 13.31 -13.50 -5.24
C ARG A 292 13.50 -12.37 -6.25
N ASP A 293 12.62 -12.28 -7.23
CA ASP A 293 12.68 -11.28 -8.30
C ASP A 293 11.95 -9.98 -7.93
N PHE A 294 11.31 -9.95 -6.76
CA PHE A 294 10.72 -8.72 -6.22
C PHE A 294 11.82 -7.69 -5.91
N SER A 295 11.73 -6.53 -6.57
CA SER A 295 12.72 -5.45 -6.49
C SER A 295 12.26 -4.25 -5.65
N GLY A 296 11.24 -4.45 -4.81
CA GLY A 296 10.68 -3.41 -3.95
C GLY A 296 9.62 -2.55 -4.63
N ALA A 297 8.94 -1.74 -3.82
CA ALA A 297 8.06 -0.67 -4.28
C ALA A 297 8.84 0.64 -4.44
N ALA A 298 8.33 1.57 -5.25
CA ALA A 298 8.92 2.92 -5.36
C ALA A 298 9.05 3.57 -3.97
N ARG A 299 10.16 4.29 -3.74
CA ARG A 299 10.48 4.96 -2.46
C ARG A 299 10.52 4.02 -1.24
N ARG A 300 10.85 2.74 -1.42
CA ARG A 300 11.10 1.79 -0.32
C ARG A 300 12.52 1.23 -0.45
N PHE A 301 13.45 1.80 0.29
CA PHE A 301 14.89 1.57 0.21
C PHE A 301 15.43 1.57 -1.24
N GLU A 302 14.94 2.53 -2.03
CA GLU A 302 15.14 2.59 -3.47
C GLU A 302 16.52 3.15 -3.82
N PRO A 303 17.36 2.45 -4.60
CA PRO A 303 18.63 3.00 -5.05
C PRO A 303 18.41 4.17 -6.02
N ARG A 304 19.02 5.32 -5.73
CA ARG A 304 19.00 6.53 -6.58
C ARG A 304 20.31 6.77 -7.32
N GLY A 305 21.31 5.95 -7.07
CA GLY A 305 22.63 6.00 -7.72
C GLY A 305 23.74 6.25 -6.72
N THR A 306 24.83 6.85 -7.20
CA THR A 306 26.03 7.14 -6.41
C THR A 306 26.43 8.61 -6.54
N THR A 307 26.94 9.18 -5.45
CA THR A 307 27.52 10.52 -5.49
C THR A 307 28.85 10.51 -6.25
N ARG A 308 29.34 11.68 -6.66
CA ARG A 308 30.68 11.82 -7.28
C ARG A 308 31.81 11.28 -6.38
N ALA A 309 31.61 11.28 -5.07
CA ALA A 309 32.55 10.73 -4.09
C ALA A 309 32.34 9.22 -3.81
N GLY A 310 31.45 8.55 -4.55
CA GLY A 310 31.22 7.11 -4.45
C GLY A 310 30.24 6.65 -3.36
N ALA A 311 29.55 7.56 -2.68
CA ALA A 311 28.53 7.18 -1.70
C ALA A 311 27.25 6.72 -2.40
N ALA A 312 26.73 5.55 -2.03
CA ALA A 312 25.43 5.08 -2.50
C ALA A 312 24.30 5.93 -1.90
N VAL A 313 23.31 6.27 -2.73
CA VAL A 313 22.16 7.09 -2.35
C VAL A 313 20.90 6.23 -2.44
N TYR A 314 20.10 6.24 -1.38
CA TYR A 314 18.82 5.54 -1.30
C TYR A 314 17.70 6.52 -0.94
N ASP A 315 16.50 6.28 -1.46
CA ASP A 315 15.25 6.99 -1.10
C ASP A 315 14.31 6.04 -0.35
N ASP A 316 13.73 6.51 0.75
CA ASP A 316 12.77 5.76 1.56
C ASP A 316 11.64 6.68 2.05
N TYR A 317 10.42 6.14 2.05
CA TYR A 317 9.19 6.82 2.48
C TYR A 317 8.99 6.83 4.00
N ALA A 318 9.92 6.28 4.79
CA ALA A 318 9.86 6.22 6.24
C ALA A 318 9.54 7.59 6.87
N HIS A 319 8.38 7.67 7.50
CA HIS A 319 7.87 8.88 8.15
C HIS A 319 7.34 8.62 9.55
N HIS A 320 7.34 7.36 10.00
CA HIS A 320 7.13 6.97 11.40
C HIS A 320 8.44 6.50 12.04
N PRO A 321 8.68 6.70 13.36
CA PRO A 321 9.93 6.28 14.01
C PRO A 321 10.29 4.80 13.80
N THR A 322 9.29 3.92 13.80
CA THR A 322 9.45 2.48 13.53
C THR A 322 10.03 2.24 12.12
N GLU A 323 9.53 2.94 11.11
CA GLU A 323 10.01 2.86 9.73
C GLU A 323 11.42 3.43 9.56
N VAL A 324 11.70 4.56 10.23
CA VAL A 324 13.03 5.21 10.20
C VAL A 324 14.07 4.27 10.81
N ARG A 325 13.76 3.65 11.95
CA ARG A 325 14.61 2.64 12.58
C ARG A 325 14.86 1.47 11.63
N ALA A 326 13.81 0.91 11.07
CA ALA A 326 13.89 -0.24 10.17
C ALA A 326 14.75 0.06 8.91
N THR A 327 14.65 1.28 8.38
CA THR A 327 15.45 1.77 7.26
C THR A 327 16.93 1.87 7.62
N LEU A 328 17.24 2.45 8.78
CA LEU A 328 18.63 2.62 9.23
C LEU A 328 19.28 1.28 9.60
N GLU A 329 18.54 0.36 10.20
CA GLU A 329 18.99 -1.01 10.44
C GLU A 329 19.28 -1.75 9.13
N ALA A 330 18.43 -1.59 8.11
CA ALA A 330 18.68 -2.12 6.77
C ALA A 330 19.92 -1.49 6.13
N ALA A 331 20.12 -0.17 6.26
CA ALA A 331 21.32 0.50 5.75
C ALA A 331 22.62 -0.04 6.39
N ARG A 332 22.58 -0.44 7.66
CA ARG A 332 23.75 -1.03 8.33
C ARG A 332 24.15 -2.39 7.77
N THR A 333 23.24 -3.17 7.17
CA THR A 333 23.58 -4.46 6.54
C THR A 333 24.44 -4.30 5.29
N LEU A 334 24.44 -3.10 4.68
CA LEU A 334 25.29 -2.76 3.54
C LEU A 334 26.78 -2.66 3.90
N ARG A 335 27.13 -2.73 5.20
CA ARG A 335 28.50 -2.58 5.70
C ARG A 335 29.17 -1.27 5.25
N ALA A 336 28.36 -0.22 5.08
CA ALA A 336 28.86 1.10 4.75
C ALA A 336 29.74 1.64 5.90
N ARG A 337 30.83 2.35 5.56
CA ARG A 337 31.70 2.99 6.56
C ARG A 337 30.94 4.01 7.40
N ARG A 338 30.01 4.73 6.78
CA ARG A 338 29.11 5.70 7.44
C ARG A 338 27.72 5.62 6.84
N VAL A 339 26.71 5.78 7.67
CA VAL A 339 25.31 5.99 7.30
C VAL A 339 24.95 7.44 7.57
N VAL A 340 24.51 8.15 6.53
CA VAL A 340 24.04 9.54 6.61
C VAL A 340 22.54 9.54 6.36
N ALA A 341 21.76 10.03 7.33
CA ALA A 341 20.32 10.19 7.20
C ALA A 341 19.98 11.64 6.84
N CYS A 342 19.29 11.84 5.72
CA CYS A 342 18.66 13.13 5.39
C CYS A 342 17.16 12.97 5.64
N PHE A 343 16.65 13.51 6.74
CA PHE A 343 15.28 13.27 7.20
C PHE A 343 14.43 14.53 7.10
N GLN A 344 13.26 14.41 6.46
CA GLN A 344 12.24 15.45 6.45
C GLN A 344 11.03 14.97 7.28
N PRO A 345 10.75 15.58 8.44
CA PRO A 345 9.55 15.25 9.20
C PRO A 345 8.29 15.57 8.40
N HIS A 346 7.26 14.73 8.50
CA HIS A 346 5.98 14.91 7.81
C HIS A 346 4.86 15.14 8.82
N LEU A 347 4.13 16.26 8.67
CA LEU A 347 3.11 16.81 9.57
C LEU A 347 3.67 17.37 10.89
N TYR A 348 3.23 18.58 11.23
CA TYR A 348 3.54 19.22 12.51
C TYR A 348 3.04 18.43 13.72
N SER A 349 1.82 17.89 13.63
CA SER A 349 1.19 17.14 14.72
C SER A 349 1.97 15.86 15.07
N ARG A 350 2.36 15.07 14.06
CA ARG A 350 3.17 13.86 14.24
C ARG A 350 4.55 14.20 14.81
N THR A 351 5.20 15.21 14.26
CA THR A 351 6.52 15.66 14.72
C THR A 351 6.47 16.07 16.19
N ALA A 352 5.47 16.86 16.59
CA ALA A 352 5.31 17.28 17.99
C ALA A 352 5.08 16.10 18.94
N LEU A 353 4.32 15.10 18.51
CA LEU A 353 3.98 13.94 19.33
C LEU A 353 5.13 12.92 19.47
N LEU A 354 5.86 12.67 18.38
CA LEU A 354 6.84 11.58 18.27
C LEU A 354 8.30 12.06 18.20
N ALA A 355 8.57 13.32 18.55
CA ALA A 355 9.89 13.93 18.40
C ALA A 355 11.02 13.12 19.08
N ARG A 356 10.75 12.55 20.26
CA ARG A 356 11.74 11.78 21.02
C ARG A 356 12.04 10.45 20.34
N GLU A 357 11.00 9.78 19.87
CA GLU A 357 11.05 8.52 19.16
C GLU A 357 11.78 8.68 17.82
N PHE A 358 11.52 9.77 17.09
CA PHE A 358 12.32 10.13 15.91
C PHE A 358 13.79 10.33 16.25
N GLY A 359 14.11 11.09 17.31
CA GLY A 359 15.49 11.28 17.75
C GLY A 359 16.18 9.95 18.05
N ALA A 360 15.51 9.04 18.77
CA ALA A 360 16.03 7.72 19.09
C ALA A 360 16.22 6.81 17.87
N ALA A 361 15.33 6.91 16.87
CA ALA A 361 15.47 6.17 15.61
C ALA A 361 16.63 6.74 14.76
N LEU A 362 16.68 8.07 14.57
CA LEU A 362 17.70 8.75 13.77
C LEU A 362 19.10 8.62 14.36
N ALA A 363 19.23 8.47 15.68
CA ALA A 363 20.51 8.23 16.36
C ALA A 363 21.23 6.95 15.92
N LEU A 364 20.57 6.06 15.15
CA LEU A 364 21.21 4.90 14.52
C LEU A 364 22.13 5.29 13.35
N ALA A 365 22.00 6.50 12.79
CA ALA A 365 22.87 7.03 11.74
C ALA A 365 24.12 7.70 12.33
N ASP A 366 25.21 7.75 11.56
CA ASP A 366 26.47 8.40 11.98
C ASP A 366 26.44 9.93 11.78
N LEU A 367 25.53 10.40 10.92
CA LEU A 367 25.24 11.81 10.69
C LEU A 367 23.77 11.94 10.34
N VAL A 368 23.10 12.93 10.91
CA VAL A 368 21.70 13.25 10.62
C VAL A 368 21.62 14.70 10.16
N ALA A 369 21.06 14.92 8.97
CA ALA A 369 20.60 16.21 8.51
C ALA A 369 19.07 16.22 8.57
N VAL A 370 18.50 17.11 9.40
CA VAL A 370 17.05 17.26 9.54
C VAL A 370 16.61 18.49 8.77
N LEU A 371 15.63 18.33 7.88
CA LEU A 371 15.02 19.41 7.11
C LEU A 371 13.83 20.01 7.87
N ASP A 372 13.30 21.13 7.36
CA ASP A 372 12.05 21.70 7.85
C ASP A 372 10.88 20.71 7.68
N VAL A 373 9.89 20.82 8.57
CA VAL A 373 8.69 19.98 8.56
C VAL A 373 7.92 20.19 7.26
N TYR A 374 7.64 19.10 6.55
CA TYR A 374 6.69 19.10 5.44
C TYR A 374 5.26 19.15 6.00
N PRO A 375 4.47 20.18 5.66
CA PRO A 375 3.18 20.49 6.31
C PRO A 375 2.10 19.43 6.11
#